data_AF-A0A7V2T497-F1
#
_entry.id   AF-A0A7V2T497-F1
#
_cell.length_a   1.000
_cell.length_b   1.000
_cell.length_c   1.000
_cell.angle_alpha   90.00
_cell.angle_beta   90.00
_cell.angle_gamma   90.00
#
_symmetry.space_group_name_H-M   'P 1'
#
loop_
_entity.id
_entity.type
_entity.pdbx_description
1 polymer ?
#
loop_
_entity_poly.entity_id
_entity_poly.type
_entity_poly.pdbx_seq_one_letter_code
_entity_poly.pdbx_strand_id
1 'polypeptide(L)'
;MLRSARNLWRALRIARTLARHNALFPLDLLPQTRPLLRLVDRFQDKRAKGRPGERLAAALQELGPSFIKFGQSLSTRADLLGEQVARDLSALQDRLPPFPSAIARRTVEEELERPIAELFRSFDDRPVAAASIAQVHFAVTTEGEEVAVKVLRPGIERAMEEDLDFFFWLAETAERLHPPIRRFKPVEAVRIFAATTRREMDLRLEAAAAAEFAENNADEPRFYVPRVDWQRTARRVVTFERVEGIPIDERDRLLAAGFDPAEILEIATRVFFNQVFRDGFFHGDMHPGNMMIDHEGRIVALDFGIMGRLELHTRLHLARMLMGFLEGDYATVAEVFYEAGFLTDRGERAAFTQACRAIGEPIRGLPLSRISFAHLLGQVLSVAQQFEMETQPELLLLQKTMVMAEGVGRALNPDVNMWTLAQPLVEEWIRHNMGPEAELRRMVEEGAEAMRRLPALISRGEQLLAALQPAAPGPPPVVSPPGWLWLVVGLALGLALG
;
A
#
# COMPACT_ATOMS: atom_id res chain seq x y z
N MET A 1 4.26 26.83 -20.02
CA MET A 1 5.69 27.22 -20.18
C MET A 1 6.42 27.41 -18.85
N LEU A 2 5.84 28.13 -17.87
CA LEU A 2 6.47 28.34 -16.54
C LEU A 2 6.72 27.05 -15.74
N ARG A 3 5.75 26.11 -15.71
CA ARG A 3 5.90 24.79 -15.06
C ARG A 3 7.08 24.00 -15.62
N SER A 4 7.22 23.96 -16.95
CA SER A 4 8.31 23.26 -17.62
C SER A 4 9.68 23.89 -17.33
N ALA A 5 9.77 25.22 -17.27
CA ALA A 5 11.03 25.91 -16.94
C ALA A 5 11.47 25.66 -15.49
N ARG A 6 10.54 25.71 -14.53
CA ARG A 6 10.79 25.37 -13.12
C ARG A 6 11.27 23.93 -12.97
N ASN A 7 10.58 22.99 -13.61
CA ASN A 7 10.91 21.57 -13.55
C ASN A 7 12.23 21.26 -14.25
N LEU A 8 12.59 21.98 -15.32
CA LEU A 8 13.88 21.84 -15.99
C LEU A 8 15.05 22.29 -15.10
N TRP A 9 14.91 23.41 -14.39
CA TRP A 9 15.91 23.85 -13.42
C TRP A 9 16.07 22.87 -12.26
N ARG A 10 14.95 22.32 -11.76
CA ARG A 10 14.97 21.23 -10.78
C ARG A 10 15.65 19.97 -11.32
N ALA A 11 15.33 19.56 -12.55
CA ALA A 11 15.98 18.42 -13.19
C ALA A 11 17.49 18.60 -13.25
N LEU A 12 17.97 19.82 -13.54
CA LEU A 12 19.40 20.12 -13.54
C LEU A 12 20.02 20.01 -12.13
N ARG A 13 19.34 20.51 -11.09
CA ARG A 13 19.80 20.39 -9.70
C ARG A 13 19.89 18.92 -9.27
N ILE A 14 18.87 18.14 -9.58
CA ILE A 14 18.81 16.70 -9.28
C ILE A 14 19.90 15.95 -10.05
N ALA A 15 20.04 16.21 -11.35
CA ALA A 15 21.10 15.63 -12.17
C ALA A 15 22.50 15.99 -11.65
N ARG A 16 22.69 17.20 -11.13
CA ARG A 16 23.95 17.58 -10.47
C ARG A 16 24.20 16.77 -9.20
N THR A 17 23.20 16.54 -8.35
CA THR A 17 23.36 15.69 -7.16
C THR A 17 23.66 14.25 -7.56
N LEU A 18 22.92 13.68 -8.52
CA LEU A 18 23.20 12.35 -9.07
C LEU A 18 24.62 12.25 -9.65
N ALA A 19 25.10 13.28 -10.34
CA ALA A 19 26.46 13.35 -10.86
C ALA A 19 27.50 13.28 -9.74
N ARG A 20 27.33 14.06 -8.67
CA ARG A 20 28.25 14.05 -7.51
C ARG A 20 28.41 12.68 -6.87
N HIS A 21 27.37 11.85 -6.92
CA HIS A 21 27.41 10.46 -6.43
C HIS A 21 27.77 9.44 -7.52
N ASN A 22 28.05 9.85 -8.76
CA ASN A 22 28.26 8.96 -9.91
C ASN A 22 27.09 7.97 -10.11
N ALA A 23 25.87 8.50 -10.01
CA ALA A 23 24.59 7.79 -10.08
C ALA A 23 23.74 8.23 -11.29
N LEU A 24 24.38 8.66 -12.39
CA LEU A 24 23.68 9.11 -13.60
C LEU A 24 23.19 7.96 -14.50
N PHE A 25 23.57 6.71 -14.22
CA PHE A 25 23.22 5.56 -15.04
C PHE A 25 21.72 5.39 -15.36
N PRO A 26 20.74 5.77 -14.50
CA PRO A 26 19.32 5.68 -14.87
C PRO A 26 18.96 6.65 -16.00
N LEU A 27 19.67 7.78 -16.10
CA LEU A 27 19.48 8.77 -17.15
C LEU A 27 20.14 8.34 -18.47
N ASP A 28 21.20 7.52 -18.42
CA ASP A 28 21.87 6.98 -19.62
C ASP A 28 20.94 6.08 -20.45
N LEU A 29 19.94 5.47 -19.81
CA LEU A 29 18.91 4.63 -20.46
C LEU A 29 18.01 5.42 -21.41
N LEU A 30 17.97 6.74 -21.30
CA LEU A 30 17.19 7.63 -22.15
C LEU A 30 18.16 8.43 -23.04
N PRO A 31 18.36 8.05 -24.33
CA PRO A 31 19.32 8.71 -25.22
C PRO A 31 19.13 10.23 -25.35
N GLN A 32 17.93 10.70 -25.04
CA GLN A 32 17.49 12.10 -25.17
C GLN A 32 17.93 12.97 -23.99
N THR A 33 18.40 12.38 -22.88
CA THR A 33 18.98 13.11 -21.73
C THR A 33 20.45 13.46 -21.94
N ARG A 34 21.09 12.98 -23.01
CA ARG A 34 22.53 13.19 -23.32
C ARG A 34 23.00 14.65 -23.26
N PRO A 35 22.25 15.67 -23.71
CA PRO A 35 22.67 17.06 -23.55
C PRO A 35 22.74 17.50 -22.08
N LEU A 36 21.79 17.05 -21.26
CA LEU A 36 21.77 17.30 -19.82
C LEU A 36 22.94 16.60 -19.13
N LEU A 37 23.18 15.33 -19.49
CA LEU A 37 24.30 14.53 -18.99
C LEU A 37 25.65 15.20 -19.26
N ARG A 38 25.88 15.69 -20.49
CA ARG A 38 27.11 16.43 -20.84
C ARG A 38 27.30 17.70 -19.99
N LEU A 39 26.22 18.36 -19.59
CA LEU A 39 26.30 19.58 -18.78
C LEU A 39 26.76 19.31 -17.34
N VAL A 40 26.37 18.16 -16.80
CA VAL A 40 26.65 17.74 -15.42
C VAL A 40 27.83 16.78 -15.30
N ASP A 41 28.36 16.27 -16.42
CA ASP A 41 29.47 15.30 -16.47
C ASP A 41 30.71 15.76 -15.70
N ARG A 42 31.00 17.07 -15.75
CA ARG A 42 32.09 17.71 -14.99
C ARG A 42 31.96 17.61 -13.46
N PHE A 43 30.76 17.33 -12.94
CA PHE A 43 30.48 17.16 -11.52
C PHE A 43 30.50 15.68 -11.10
N GLN A 44 30.81 14.76 -12.02
CA GLN A 44 30.96 13.35 -11.68
C GLN A 44 32.13 13.12 -10.73
N ASP A 45 31.84 12.60 -9.54
CA ASP A 45 32.89 12.05 -8.68
C ASP A 45 33.24 10.63 -9.13
N LYS A 46 34.24 10.51 -10.01
CA LYS A 46 34.74 9.22 -10.50
C LYS A 46 35.36 8.35 -9.40
N ARG A 47 35.56 8.89 -8.19
CA ARG A 47 36.08 8.17 -7.02
C ARG A 47 34.97 7.72 -6.06
N ALA A 48 33.70 8.01 -6.36
CA ALA A 48 32.57 7.56 -5.56
C ALA A 48 32.60 6.02 -5.42
N LYS A 49 32.69 5.56 -4.18
CA LYS A 49 32.76 4.12 -3.84
C LYS A 49 31.35 3.53 -3.79
N GLY A 50 31.27 2.20 -3.88
CA GLY A 50 30.01 1.46 -3.80
C GLY A 50 29.43 1.09 -5.16
N ARG A 51 28.48 0.16 -5.13
CA ARG A 51 27.74 -0.34 -6.30
C ARG A 51 26.81 0.74 -6.86
N PRO A 52 26.39 0.65 -8.14
CA PRO A 52 25.52 1.66 -8.75
C PRO A 52 24.27 2.00 -7.93
N GLY A 53 23.60 1.00 -7.37
CA GLY A 53 22.40 1.22 -6.56
C GLY A 53 22.68 1.87 -5.21
N GLU A 54 23.80 1.52 -4.55
CA GLU A 54 24.24 2.18 -3.30
C GLU A 54 24.55 3.67 -3.52
N ARG A 55 25.18 3.99 -4.65
CA ARG A 55 25.44 5.39 -5.04
C ARG A 55 24.16 6.15 -5.33
N LEU A 56 23.19 5.50 -5.98
CA LEU A 56 21.87 6.08 -6.19
C LEU A 56 21.14 6.30 -4.86
N ALA A 57 21.20 5.34 -3.94
CA ALA A 57 20.62 5.45 -2.60
C ALA A 57 21.19 6.67 -1.84
N ALA A 58 22.52 6.83 -1.84
CA ALA A 58 23.18 7.98 -1.21
C ALA A 58 22.73 9.33 -1.83
N ALA A 59 22.58 9.37 -3.16
CA ALA A 59 22.09 10.56 -3.84
C ALA A 59 20.63 10.89 -3.48
N LEU A 60 19.76 9.87 -3.39
CA LEU A 60 18.37 10.04 -3.00
C LEU A 60 18.23 10.51 -1.55
N GLN A 61 19.09 10.03 -0.64
CA GLN A 61 19.17 10.54 0.74
C GLN A 61 19.54 12.02 0.79
N GLU A 62 20.53 12.47 0.00
CA GLU A 62 20.91 13.90 -0.07
C GLU A 62 19.78 14.77 -0.64
N LEU A 63 18.96 14.23 -1.57
CA LEU A 63 17.83 14.94 -2.16
C LEU A 63 16.65 15.10 -1.19
N GLY A 64 16.57 14.25 -0.16
CA GLY A 64 15.65 14.41 0.97
C GLY A 64 14.48 13.42 0.99
N PRO A 65 13.49 13.64 1.90
CA PRO A 65 12.46 12.66 2.25
C PRO A 65 11.68 12.08 1.07
N SER A 66 11.24 12.92 0.14
CA SER A 66 10.45 12.49 -1.02
C SER A 66 11.24 11.58 -1.96
N PHE A 67 12.54 11.82 -2.10
CA PHE A 67 13.43 10.98 -2.91
C PHE A 67 13.80 9.69 -2.21
N ILE A 68 13.86 9.69 -0.86
CA ILE A 68 13.97 8.47 -0.07
C ILE A 68 12.75 7.59 -0.33
N LYS A 69 11.54 8.10 -0.12
CA LYS A 69 10.30 7.35 -0.39
C LYS A 69 10.18 6.91 -1.85
N PHE A 70 10.55 7.77 -2.79
CA PHE A 70 10.57 7.40 -4.21
C PHE A 70 11.57 6.27 -4.49
N GLY A 71 12.76 6.29 -3.88
CA GLY A 71 13.75 5.21 -3.96
C GLY A 71 13.23 3.88 -3.40
N GLN A 72 12.56 3.92 -2.24
CA GLN A 72 11.91 2.75 -1.65
C GLN A 72 10.80 2.22 -2.56
N SER A 73 9.96 3.10 -3.13
CA SER A 73 8.94 2.70 -4.10
C SER A 73 9.54 2.13 -5.39
N LEU A 74 10.71 2.61 -5.83
CA LEU A 74 11.41 2.08 -6.99
C LEU A 74 12.11 0.74 -6.69
N SER A 75 12.46 0.47 -5.43
CA SER A 75 13.08 -0.80 -5.03
C SER A 75 12.19 -2.02 -5.27
N THR A 76 10.86 -1.81 -5.37
CA THR A 76 9.91 -2.88 -5.73
C THR A 76 9.75 -3.07 -7.24
N ARG A 77 10.34 -2.19 -8.06
CA ARG A 77 10.28 -2.19 -9.52
C ARG A 77 11.59 -2.69 -10.14
N ALA A 78 11.93 -3.94 -9.86
CA ALA A 78 13.12 -4.58 -10.44
C ALA A 78 13.08 -4.63 -11.99
N ASP A 79 11.89 -4.61 -12.58
CA ASP A 79 11.66 -4.49 -14.02
C ASP A 79 12.23 -3.20 -14.64
N LEU A 80 12.35 -2.13 -13.85
CA LEU A 80 12.84 -0.83 -14.31
C LEU A 80 14.34 -0.63 -14.07
N LEU A 81 14.84 -1.07 -12.91
CA LEU A 81 16.21 -0.77 -12.46
C LEU A 81 17.16 -1.97 -12.51
N GLY A 82 16.63 -3.17 -12.74
CA GLY A 82 17.34 -4.43 -12.57
C GLY A 82 17.41 -4.85 -11.11
N GLU A 83 17.47 -6.17 -10.87
CA GLU A 83 17.44 -6.75 -9.53
C GLU A 83 18.51 -6.20 -8.59
N GLN A 84 19.72 -5.96 -9.10
CA GLN A 84 20.82 -5.52 -8.24
C GLN A 84 20.58 -4.11 -7.69
N VAL A 85 20.13 -3.18 -8.52
CA VAL A 85 19.85 -1.81 -8.10
C VAL A 85 18.62 -1.76 -7.20
N ALA A 86 17.59 -2.55 -7.51
CA ALA A 86 16.40 -2.68 -6.67
C ALA A 86 16.76 -3.14 -5.24
N ARG A 87 17.60 -4.18 -5.12
CA ARG A 87 18.10 -4.66 -3.81
C ARG A 87 18.96 -3.64 -3.08
N ASP A 88 19.78 -2.87 -3.80
CA ASP A 88 20.58 -1.83 -3.16
C ASP A 88 19.70 -0.69 -2.63
N LEU A 89 18.63 -0.33 -3.35
CA LEU A 89 17.64 0.67 -2.93
C LEU A 89 16.73 0.18 -1.79
N SER A 90 16.51 -1.13 -1.63
CA SER A 90 15.73 -1.62 -0.48
C SER A 90 16.45 -1.39 0.86
N ALA A 91 17.77 -1.17 0.85
CA ALA A 91 18.56 -0.81 2.02
C ALA A 91 18.52 0.70 2.37
N LEU A 92 17.71 1.49 1.64
CA LEU A 92 17.59 2.92 1.85
C LEU A 92 16.94 3.21 3.20
N GLN A 93 17.77 3.68 4.15
CA GLN A 93 17.33 3.97 5.50
C GLN A 93 16.42 5.21 5.54
N ASP A 94 15.38 5.12 6.37
CA ASP A 94 14.41 6.20 6.58
C ASP A 94 14.77 7.14 7.74
N ARG A 95 16.03 7.11 8.21
CA ARG A 95 16.47 7.93 9.35
C ARG A 95 16.99 9.28 8.85
N LEU A 96 16.41 10.34 9.38
CA LEU A 96 16.86 11.70 9.13
C LEU A 96 17.15 12.43 10.45
N PRO A 97 17.99 13.48 10.44
CA PRO A 97 18.17 14.32 11.60
C PRO A 97 16.83 14.87 12.10
N PRO A 98 16.63 14.95 13.43
CA PRO A 98 15.44 15.56 14.00
C PRO A 98 15.38 17.06 13.65
N PHE A 99 14.17 17.58 13.55
CA PHE A 99 13.93 19.02 13.45
C PHE A 99 13.77 19.65 14.85
N PRO A 100 13.96 20.98 14.99
CA PRO A 100 13.92 21.65 16.29
C PRO A 100 12.61 21.40 17.06
N SER A 101 12.71 21.06 18.35
CA SER A 101 11.56 20.78 19.22
C SER A 101 10.57 21.95 19.32
N ALA A 102 11.07 23.19 19.27
CA ALA A 102 10.22 24.39 19.25
C ALA A 102 9.23 24.38 18.08
N ILE A 103 9.62 23.82 16.92
CA ILE A 103 8.72 23.66 15.78
C ILE A 103 7.71 22.53 16.06
N ALA A 104 8.16 21.41 16.66
CA ALA A 104 7.27 20.31 17.02
C ALA A 104 6.17 20.77 17.98
N ARG A 105 6.54 21.49 19.05
CA ARG A 105 5.60 22.07 20.01
C ARG A 105 4.59 22.98 19.33
N ARG A 106 5.08 23.89 18.47
CA ARG A 106 4.22 24.81 17.73
C ARG A 106 3.25 24.06 16.80
N THR A 107 3.71 23.01 16.12
CA THR A 107 2.82 22.18 15.28
C THR A 107 1.74 21.50 16.10
N VAL A 108 2.07 21.00 17.30
CA VAL A 108 1.08 20.43 18.24
C VAL A 108 0.06 21.49 18.65
N GLU A 109 0.50 22.69 19.01
CA GLU A 109 -0.38 23.79 19.42
C GLU A 109 -1.27 24.30 18.27
N GLU A 110 -0.75 24.38 17.06
CA GLU A 110 -1.49 24.80 15.86
C GLU A 110 -2.54 23.76 15.45
N GLU A 111 -2.21 22.46 15.50
CA GLU A 111 -3.13 21.39 15.08
C GLU A 111 -4.22 21.08 16.11
N LEU A 112 -3.94 21.27 17.40
CA LEU A 112 -4.89 21.00 18.49
C LEU A 112 -5.54 22.28 19.03
N GLU A 113 -5.20 23.45 18.46
CA GLU A 113 -5.72 24.78 18.82
C GLU A 113 -5.62 25.10 20.32
N ARG A 114 -4.63 24.54 21.00
CA ARG A 114 -4.44 24.64 22.47
C ARG A 114 -2.96 24.75 22.82
N PRO A 115 -2.58 25.55 23.84
CA PRO A 115 -1.20 25.60 24.32
C PRO A 115 -0.71 24.23 24.80
N ILE A 116 0.57 23.93 24.59
CA ILE A 116 1.13 22.62 24.94
C ILE A 116 1.03 22.33 26.44
N ALA A 117 1.10 23.37 27.27
CA ALA A 117 0.96 23.28 28.72
C ALA A 117 -0.46 22.89 29.19
N GLU A 118 -1.49 23.09 28.35
CA GLU A 118 -2.84 22.61 28.63
C GLU A 118 -3.09 21.18 28.14
N LEU A 119 -2.25 20.70 27.23
CA LEU A 119 -2.33 19.36 26.65
C LEU A 119 -1.51 18.37 27.46
N PHE A 120 -0.31 18.76 27.91
CA PHE A 120 0.66 17.90 28.55
C PHE A 120 1.22 18.54 29.82
N ARG A 121 1.35 17.73 30.87
CA ARG A 121 2.09 18.08 32.09
C ARG A 121 3.58 18.25 31.83
N SER A 122 4.13 17.39 30.97
CA SER A 122 5.51 17.45 30.51
C SER A 122 5.61 16.96 29.07
N PHE A 123 6.50 17.57 28.30
CA PHE A 123 6.80 17.18 26.92
C PHE A 123 8.31 17.22 26.75
N ASP A 124 8.93 16.09 26.39
CA ASP A 124 10.38 16.00 26.21
C ASP A 124 10.80 16.67 24.90
N ASP A 125 11.73 17.62 24.98
CA ASP A 125 12.28 18.30 23.80
C ASP A 125 13.24 17.42 23.01
N ARG A 126 13.76 16.33 23.59
CA ARG A 126 14.59 15.36 22.88
C ARG A 126 13.68 14.35 22.18
N PRO A 127 13.69 14.30 20.83
CA PRO A 127 12.93 13.28 20.12
C PRO A 127 13.56 11.91 20.36
N VAL A 128 12.72 10.91 20.56
CA VAL A 128 13.09 9.51 20.77
C VAL A 128 13.49 8.85 19.45
N ALA A 129 12.75 9.19 18.39
CA ALA A 129 12.97 8.69 17.04
C ALA A 129 12.69 9.79 16.01
N ALA A 130 13.39 9.74 14.89
CA ALA A 130 13.17 10.62 13.74
C ALA A 130 13.25 9.81 12.44
N ALA A 131 12.15 9.79 11.71
CA ALA A 131 11.99 9.12 10.42
C ALA A 131 11.96 10.15 9.27
N SER A 132 11.63 9.72 8.04
CA SER A 132 11.60 10.62 6.88
C SER A 132 10.61 11.76 7.04
N ILE A 133 9.39 11.44 7.49
CA ILE A 133 8.24 12.35 7.47
C ILE A 133 7.82 12.87 8.84
N ALA A 134 8.28 12.25 9.94
CA ALA A 134 7.87 12.60 11.29
C ALA A 134 8.97 12.32 12.31
N GLN A 135 8.83 12.89 13.51
CA GLN A 135 9.64 12.52 14.67
C GLN A 135 8.74 12.32 15.89
N VAL A 136 9.20 11.52 16.85
CA VAL A 136 8.43 11.10 18.03
C VAL A 136 9.02 11.72 19.29
N HIS A 137 8.17 12.25 20.15
CA HIS A 137 8.50 12.81 21.46
C HIS A 137 7.76 12.05 22.55
N PHE A 138 8.38 11.85 23.71
CA PHE A 138 7.65 11.40 24.89
C PHE A 138 7.02 12.59 25.61
N ALA A 139 5.83 12.37 26.16
CA ALA A 139 5.10 13.35 26.95
C ALA A 139 4.29 12.65 28.04
N VAL A 140 3.79 13.45 28.98
CA VAL A 140 2.84 13.02 30.02
C VAL A 140 1.61 13.89 29.90
N THR A 141 0.44 13.28 29.75
CA THR A 141 -0.84 14.01 29.63
C THR A 141 -1.17 14.77 30.92
N THR A 142 -2.14 15.68 30.85
CA THR A 142 -2.65 16.38 32.05
C THR A 142 -3.20 15.40 33.08
N GLU A 143 -3.78 14.30 32.62
CA GLU A 143 -4.32 13.20 33.44
C GLU A 143 -3.23 12.34 34.07
N GLY A 144 -1.99 12.41 33.58
CA GLY A 144 -0.84 11.69 34.11
C GLY A 144 -0.45 10.43 33.33
N GLU A 145 -1.03 10.22 32.15
CA GLU A 145 -0.71 9.09 31.28
C GLU A 145 0.57 9.36 30.48
N GLU A 146 1.44 8.36 30.36
CA GLU A 146 2.64 8.46 29.52
C GLU A 146 2.29 8.18 28.05
N VAL A 147 2.74 9.05 27.16
CA VAL A 147 2.38 9.00 25.74
C VAL A 147 3.57 9.27 24.82
N ALA A 148 3.50 8.70 23.62
CA ALA A 148 4.39 8.96 22.50
C ALA A 148 3.65 9.84 21.46
N VAL A 149 4.15 11.05 21.25
CA VAL A 149 3.60 12.07 20.35
C VAL A 149 4.43 12.11 19.07
N LYS A 150 3.88 11.58 17.97
CA LYS A 150 4.48 11.61 16.63
C LYS A 150 4.03 12.88 15.91
N VAL A 151 4.99 13.71 15.50
CA VAL A 151 4.76 15.01 14.87
C VAL A 151 5.35 15.03 13.47
N LEU A 152 4.53 15.42 12.48
CA LEU A 152 4.92 15.52 11.08
C LEU A 152 5.99 16.61 10.88
N ARG A 153 6.94 16.36 9.98
CA ARG A 153 8.05 17.29 9.66
C ARG A 153 7.50 18.59 9.08
N PRO A 154 7.99 19.76 9.51
CA PRO A 154 7.48 21.05 9.05
C PRO A 154 7.63 21.21 7.54
N GLY A 155 6.54 21.61 6.87
CA GLY A 155 6.51 21.89 5.44
C GLY A 155 6.63 20.66 4.53
N ILE A 156 6.63 19.44 5.08
CA ILE A 156 6.82 18.21 4.29
C ILE A 156 5.73 18.03 3.23
N GLU A 157 4.48 18.37 3.55
CA GLU A 157 3.35 18.22 2.61
C GLU A 157 3.57 19.06 1.35
N ARG A 158 4.00 20.31 1.52
CA ARG A 158 4.29 21.20 0.39
C ARG A 158 5.51 20.73 -0.39
N ALA A 159 6.58 20.36 0.31
CA ALA A 159 7.79 19.84 -0.34
C ALA A 159 7.48 18.58 -1.15
N MET A 160 6.70 17.66 -0.58
CA MET A 160 6.23 16.44 -1.22
C MET A 160 5.37 16.74 -2.44
N GLU A 161 4.40 17.65 -2.33
CA GLU A 161 3.53 17.98 -3.47
C GLU A 161 4.32 18.62 -4.61
N GLU A 162 5.29 19.49 -4.31
CA GLU A 162 6.22 20.02 -5.31
C GLU A 162 7.05 18.88 -5.95
N ASP A 163 7.50 17.89 -5.18
CA ASP A 163 8.24 16.72 -5.68
C ASP A 163 7.40 15.79 -6.55
N LEU A 164 6.16 15.51 -6.16
CA LEU A 164 5.20 14.76 -6.96
C LEU A 164 4.93 15.46 -8.30
N ASP A 165 4.80 16.80 -8.28
CA ASP A 165 4.64 17.64 -9.47
C ASP A 165 5.79 17.44 -10.47
N PHE A 166 7.01 17.28 -9.95
CA PHE A 166 8.20 16.99 -10.73
C PHE A 166 8.21 15.55 -11.25
N PHE A 167 7.84 14.57 -10.42
CA PHE A 167 7.78 13.16 -10.84
C PHE A 167 6.74 12.92 -11.94
N PHE A 168 5.56 13.54 -11.85
CA PHE A 168 4.56 13.49 -12.94
C PHE A 168 5.11 14.10 -14.22
N TRP A 169 5.74 15.28 -14.13
CA TRP A 169 6.35 15.90 -15.29
C TRP A 169 7.45 15.04 -15.91
N LEU A 170 8.26 14.35 -15.09
CA LEU A 170 9.29 13.42 -15.56
C LEU A 170 8.67 12.21 -16.26
N ALA A 171 7.66 11.57 -15.66
CA ALA A 171 6.97 10.41 -16.22
C ALA A 171 6.28 10.75 -17.56
N GLU A 172 5.51 11.84 -17.60
CA GLU A 172 4.86 12.32 -18.83
C GLU A 172 5.89 12.65 -19.92
N THR A 173 7.02 13.26 -19.53
CA THR A 173 8.09 13.59 -20.48
C THR A 173 8.74 12.32 -21.00
N ALA A 174 9.02 11.34 -20.16
CA ALA A 174 9.56 10.05 -20.57
C ALA A 174 8.62 9.33 -21.55
N GLU A 175 7.31 9.32 -21.31
CA GLU A 175 6.32 8.69 -22.20
C GLU A 175 6.14 9.41 -23.55
N ARG A 176 6.35 10.73 -23.58
CA ARG A 176 6.35 11.53 -24.83
C ARG A 176 7.62 11.31 -25.64
N LEU A 177 8.76 11.30 -24.95
CA LEU A 177 10.08 11.23 -25.56
C LEU A 177 10.43 9.80 -26.00
N HIS A 178 10.11 8.78 -25.22
CA HIS A 178 10.45 7.39 -25.48
C HIS A 178 9.21 6.49 -25.41
N PRO A 179 8.38 6.40 -26.48
CA PRO A 179 7.14 5.64 -26.49
C PRO A 179 7.20 4.20 -25.96
N PRO A 180 8.29 3.41 -26.16
CA PRO A 180 8.39 2.07 -25.58
C PRO A 180 8.35 2.03 -24.05
N ILE A 181 8.59 3.15 -23.35
CA ILE A 181 8.51 3.18 -21.87
C ILE A 181 7.07 3.08 -21.36
N ARG A 182 6.07 3.37 -22.21
CA ARG A 182 4.64 3.33 -21.84
C ARG A 182 4.19 1.95 -21.37
N ARG A 183 4.84 0.88 -21.85
CA ARG A 183 4.56 -0.50 -21.38
C ARG A 183 4.78 -0.67 -19.88
N PHE A 184 5.66 0.13 -19.28
CA PHE A 184 5.94 0.10 -17.85
C PHE A 184 5.03 1.00 -17.01
N LYS A 185 4.09 1.71 -17.66
CA LYS A 185 3.10 2.61 -17.05
C LYS A 185 3.69 3.59 -16.02
N PRO A 186 4.76 4.36 -16.35
CA PRO A 186 5.43 5.21 -15.37
C PRO A 186 4.53 6.30 -14.78
N VAL A 187 3.58 6.86 -15.55
CA VAL A 187 2.61 7.84 -15.01
C VAL A 187 1.69 7.18 -13.98
N GLU A 188 1.27 5.93 -14.20
CA GLU A 188 0.49 5.15 -13.23
C GLU A 188 1.29 4.89 -11.96
N ALA A 189 2.55 4.50 -12.11
CA ALA A 189 3.44 4.26 -10.98
C ALA A 189 3.59 5.52 -10.10
N VAL A 190 3.76 6.70 -10.71
CA VAL A 190 3.80 7.98 -9.97
C VAL A 190 2.44 8.28 -9.34
N ARG A 191 1.32 7.93 -9.98
CA ARG A 191 -0.02 8.12 -9.40
C ARG A 191 -0.24 7.27 -8.15
N ILE A 192 0.15 5.99 -8.21
CA ILE A 192 0.08 5.08 -7.06
C ILE A 192 0.98 5.60 -5.93
N PHE A 193 2.23 5.96 -6.25
CA PHE A 193 3.17 6.55 -5.30
C PHE A 193 2.61 7.83 -4.64
N ALA A 194 2.02 8.73 -5.44
CA ALA A 194 1.40 9.96 -4.95
C ALA A 194 0.23 9.67 -4.01
N ALA A 195 -0.63 8.69 -4.34
CA ALA A 195 -1.75 8.30 -3.50
C ALA A 195 -1.28 7.75 -2.15
N THR A 196 -0.32 6.83 -2.14
CA THR A 196 0.24 6.25 -0.91
C THR A 196 0.92 7.32 -0.06
N THR A 197 1.78 8.14 -0.65
CA THR A 197 2.53 9.16 0.09
C THR A 197 1.61 10.23 0.69
N ARG A 198 0.55 10.63 -0.01
CA ARG A 198 -0.43 11.57 0.54
C ARG A 198 -1.20 11.00 1.73
N ARG A 199 -1.50 9.70 1.75
CA ARG A 199 -2.12 9.04 2.91
C ARG A 199 -1.19 9.06 4.12
N GLU A 200 0.10 8.80 3.93
CA GLU A 200 1.09 8.84 5.03
C GLU A 200 1.26 10.24 5.65
N MET A 201 0.84 11.31 4.99
CA MET A 201 0.89 12.67 5.55
C MET A 201 -0.27 12.98 6.50
N ASP A 202 -1.30 12.14 6.57
CA ASP A 202 -2.42 12.28 7.48
C ASP A 202 -2.32 11.23 8.59
N LEU A 203 -1.75 11.63 9.73
CA LEU A 203 -1.48 10.74 10.86
C LEU A 203 -2.77 10.23 11.54
N ARG A 204 -3.93 10.79 11.23
CA ARG A 204 -5.22 10.24 11.66
C ARG A 204 -5.52 8.91 11.01
N LEU A 205 -5.01 8.67 9.80
CA LEU A 205 -5.17 7.38 9.13
C LEU A 205 -4.36 6.29 9.84
N GLU A 206 -3.16 6.63 10.34
CA GLU A 206 -2.36 5.75 11.18
C GLU A 206 -3.06 5.47 12.52
N ALA A 207 -3.63 6.49 13.16
CA ALA A 207 -4.43 6.35 14.38
C ALA A 207 -5.65 5.42 14.17
N ALA A 208 -6.38 5.60 13.07
CA ALA A 208 -7.54 4.78 12.74
C ALA A 208 -7.15 3.33 12.44
N ALA A 209 -6.05 3.14 11.70
CA ALA A 209 -5.48 1.82 11.44
C ALA A 209 -5.10 1.10 12.74
N ALA A 210 -4.45 1.79 13.68
CA ALA A 210 -4.11 1.24 14.98
C ALA A 210 -5.35 0.83 15.79
N ALA A 211 -6.39 1.66 15.80
CA ALA A 211 -7.63 1.36 16.52
C ALA A 211 -8.36 0.13 15.95
N GLU A 212 -8.52 0.05 14.62
CA GLU A 212 -9.09 -1.14 13.97
C GLU A 212 -8.23 -2.39 14.23
N PHE A 213 -6.91 -2.23 14.21
CA PHE A 213 -5.99 -3.32 14.48
C PHE A 213 -6.09 -3.79 15.94
N ALA A 214 -6.30 -2.89 16.90
CA ALA A 214 -6.57 -3.22 18.29
C ALA A 214 -7.91 -3.96 18.46
N GLU A 215 -8.96 -3.50 17.78
CA GLU A 215 -10.28 -4.14 17.80
C GLU A 215 -10.22 -5.57 17.25
N ASN A 216 -9.55 -5.78 16.12
CA ASN A 216 -9.38 -7.11 15.54
C ASN A 216 -8.61 -8.06 16.47
N ASN A 217 -7.67 -7.55 17.28
CA ASN A 217 -6.85 -8.37 18.16
C ASN A 217 -7.32 -8.40 19.62
N ALA A 218 -8.52 -7.88 19.93
CA ALA A 218 -9.04 -7.80 21.30
C ALA A 218 -9.15 -9.17 22.00
N ASP A 219 -9.32 -10.25 21.23
CA ASP A 219 -9.46 -11.61 21.73
C ASP A 219 -8.11 -12.32 22.01
N GLU A 220 -6.97 -11.68 21.69
CA GLU A 220 -5.64 -12.23 21.95
C GLU A 220 -4.97 -11.51 23.13
N PRO A 221 -5.04 -12.05 24.36
CA PRO A 221 -4.49 -11.39 25.55
C PRO A 221 -2.96 -11.28 25.52
N ARG A 222 -2.28 -12.06 24.67
CA ARG A 222 -0.81 -12.03 24.52
C ARG A 222 -0.34 -11.10 23.40
N PHE A 223 -1.24 -10.32 22.80
CA PHE A 223 -0.93 -9.32 21.79
C PHE A 223 -1.52 -7.98 22.22
N TYR A 224 -0.78 -6.90 22.00
CA TYR A 224 -1.16 -5.59 22.48
C TYR A 224 -0.90 -4.51 21.43
N VAL A 225 -1.85 -3.59 21.33
CA VAL A 225 -1.77 -2.42 20.45
C VAL A 225 -1.91 -1.19 21.35
N PRO A 226 -0.92 -0.27 21.36
CA PRO A 226 -0.98 0.92 22.18
C PRO A 226 -2.25 1.73 21.91
N ARG A 227 -2.92 2.18 22.97
CA ARG A 227 -4.13 2.98 22.84
C ARG A 227 -3.85 4.29 22.12
N VAL A 228 -4.77 4.70 21.27
CA VAL A 228 -4.76 6.02 20.63
C VAL A 228 -5.37 7.06 21.58
N ASP A 229 -4.66 8.15 21.83
CA ASP A 229 -5.24 9.34 22.43
C ASP A 229 -5.87 10.22 21.35
N TRP A 230 -7.16 10.02 21.13
CA TRP A 230 -7.95 10.78 20.16
C TRP A 230 -8.12 12.25 20.52
N GLN A 231 -7.96 12.64 21.79
CA GLN A 231 -8.07 14.05 22.20
C GLN A 231 -6.83 14.85 21.81
N ARG A 232 -5.69 14.17 21.60
CA ARG A 232 -4.40 14.76 21.23
C ARG A 232 -3.90 14.25 19.88
N THR A 233 -4.83 13.85 19.01
CA THR A 233 -4.55 13.40 17.65
C THR A 233 -5.26 14.30 16.63
N ALA A 234 -4.51 14.71 15.62
CA ALA A 234 -4.91 15.59 14.53
C ALA A 234 -4.20 15.15 13.24
N ARG A 235 -4.33 15.93 12.16
CA ARG A 235 -3.78 15.55 10.85
C ARG A 235 -2.25 15.40 10.88
N ARG A 236 -1.54 16.31 11.55
CA ARG A 236 -0.06 16.30 11.62
C ARG A 236 0.51 15.80 12.95
N VAL A 237 -0.34 15.34 13.86
CA VAL A 237 0.05 14.86 15.19
C VAL A 237 -0.75 13.61 15.52
N VAL A 238 -0.09 12.51 15.87
CA VAL A 238 -0.75 11.35 16.45
C VAL A 238 -0.13 11.03 17.80
N THR A 239 -0.98 10.73 18.78
CA THR A 239 -0.56 10.44 20.14
C THR A 239 -0.99 9.01 20.49
N PHE A 240 0.00 8.19 20.83
CA PHE A 240 -0.18 6.82 21.30
C PHE A 240 0.20 6.71 22.77
N GLU A 241 -0.37 5.74 23.47
CA GLU A 241 0.15 5.25 24.74
C GLU A 241 1.64 4.92 24.61
N ARG A 242 2.45 5.35 25.59
CA ARG A 242 3.85 4.99 25.64
C ARG A 242 3.97 3.57 26.18
N VAL A 243 4.60 2.70 25.40
CA VAL A 243 4.89 1.32 25.82
C VAL A 243 6.40 1.11 25.90
N GLU A 244 6.81 0.35 26.91
CA GLU A 244 8.20 -0.08 27.12
C GLU A 244 8.30 -1.59 26.96
N GLY A 245 9.39 -2.04 26.35
CA GLY A 245 9.61 -3.45 26.09
C GLY A 245 10.99 -3.76 25.54
N ILE A 246 11.25 -5.06 25.38
CA ILE A 246 12.46 -5.59 24.75
C ILE A 246 12.14 -5.80 23.27
N PRO A 247 12.93 -5.23 22.32
CA PRO A 247 12.76 -5.50 20.90
C PRO A 247 12.70 -6.99 20.59
N ILE A 248 11.82 -7.39 19.68
CA ILE A 248 11.53 -8.80 19.41
C ILE A 248 12.73 -9.58 18.85
N ASP A 249 13.73 -8.90 18.26
CA ASP A 249 14.95 -9.52 17.72
C ASP A 249 16.07 -9.69 18.75
N GLU A 250 15.93 -9.13 19.96
CA GLU A 250 16.95 -9.22 21.01
C GLU A 250 16.82 -10.51 21.85
N ARG A 251 16.97 -11.66 21.19
CA ARG A 251 16.80 -13.01 21.76
C ARG A 251 17.48 -13.19 23.13
N ASP A 252 18.74 -12.77 23.27
CA ASP A 252 19.49 -12.96 24.53
C ASP A 252 18.88 -12.16 25.69
N ARG A 253 18.33 -10.97 25.41
CA ARG A 253 17.64 -10.15 26.41
C ARG A 253 16.27 -10.73 26.76
N LEU A 254 15.56 -11.28 25.79
CA LEU A 254 14.29 -11.99 26.02
C LEU A 254 14.50 -13.21 26.93
N LEU A 255 15.53 -14.03 26.64
CA LEU A 255 15.89 -15.18 27.47
C LEU A 255 16.32 -14.76 28.89
N ALA A 256 17.11 -13.68 29.01
CA ALA A 256 17.52 -13.15 30.31
C ALA A 256 16.34 -12.59 31.12
N ALA A 257 15.29 -12.09 30.46
CA ALA A 257 14.04 -11.67 31.07
C ALA A 257 13.09 -12.84 31.39
N GLY A 258 13.43 -14.06 30.99
CA GLY A 258 12.65 -15.27 31.25
C GLY A 258 11.56 -15.58 30.23
N PHE A 259 11.56 -14.91 29.07
CA PHE A 259 10.60 -15.19 28.00
C PHE A 259 11.09 -16.32 27.09
N ASP A 260 10.19 -17.22 26.70
CA ASP A 260 10.47 -18.30 25.75
C ASP A 260 10.25 -17.83 24.29
N PRO A 261 11.30 -17.79 23.45
CA PRO A 261 11.16 -17.49 22.03
C PRO A 261 10.19 -18.41 21.28
N ALA A 262 10.02 -19.67 21.71
CA ALA A 262 9.06 -20.58 21.09
C ALA A 262 7.61 -20.14 21.32
N GLU A 263 7.26 -19.73 22.54
CA GLU A 263 5.93 -19.21 22.87
C GLU A 263 5.64 -17.89 22.14
N ILE A 264 6.63 -16.99 22.08
CA ILE A 264 6.52 -15.73 21.32
C ILE A 264 6.21 -16.03 19.85
N LEU A 265 6.92 -17.00 19.25
CA LEU A 265 6.73 -17.34 17.85
C LEU A 265 5.37 -18.00 17.57
N GLU A 266 4.84 -18.79 18.51
CA GLU A 266 3.49 -19.35 18.45
C GLU A 266 2.44 -18.24 18.40
N ILE A 267 2.53 -17.25 19.29
CA ILE A 267 1.61 -16.11 19.35
C ILE A 267 1.73 -15.27 18.08
N ALA A 268 2.96 -14.92 17.69
CA ALA A 268 3.23 -14.12 16.49
C ALA A 268 2.64 -14.79 15.23
N THR A 269 2.78 -16.11 15.11
CA THR A 269 2.20 -16.88 14.01
C THR A 269 0.69 -16.81 14.01
N ARG A 270 0.05 -17.09 15.16
CA ARG A 270 -1.41 -17.10 15.28
C ARG A 270 -2.00 -15.73 14.97
N VAL A 271 -1.38 -14.67 15.50
CA VAL A 271 -1.79 -13.29 15.27
C VAL A 271 -1.62 -12.91 13.79
N PHE A 272 -0.47 -13.23 13.18
CA PHE A 272 -0.25 -12.98 11.76
C PHE A 272 -1.26 -13.74 10.88
N PHE A 273 -1.56 -14.99 11.21
CA PHE A 273 -2.58 -15.78 10.52
C PHE A 273 -3.96 -15.10 10.60
N ASN A 274 -4.38 -14.67 11.78
CA ASN A 274 -5.67 -14.01 11.99
C ASN A 274 -5.76 -12.71 11.16
N GLN A 275 -4.71 -11.89 11.19
CA GLN A 275 -4.64 -10.67 10.39
C GLN A 275 -4.85 -10.94 8.89
N VAL A 276 -4.19 -11.95 8.34
CA VAL A 276 -4.23 -12.26 6.90
C VAL A 276 -5.54 -12.95 6.50
N PHE A 277 -5.95 -13.99 7.23
CA PHE A 277 -7.06 -14.86 6.82
C PHE A 277 -8.37 -14.54 7.52
N ARG A 278 -8.39 -14.32 8.84
CA ARG A 278 -9.62 -14.02 9.58
C ARG A 278 -10.12 -12.60 9.29
N ASP A 279 -9.22 -11.63 9.37
CA ASP A 279 -9.57 -10.20 9.32
C ASP A 279 -9.39 -9.62 7.92
N GLY A 280 -8.37 -10.08 7.19
CA GLY A 280 -7.98 -9.45 5.93
C GLY A 280 -7.44 -8.03 6.12
N PHE A 281 -6.95 -7.73 7.32
CA PHE A 281 -6.31 -6.47 7.67
C PHE A 281 -5.02 -6.80 8.44
N PHE A 282 -3.88 -6.55 7.81
CA PHE A 282 -2.59 -7.02 8.30
C PHE A 282 -1.55 -5.91 8.39
N HIS A 283 -0.61 -6.09 9.31
CA HIS A 283 0.50 -5.17 9.50
C HIS A 283 1.51 -5.31 8.37
N GLY A 284 1.66 -4.30 7.53
CA GLY A 284 2.49 -4.36 6.31
C GLY A 284 4.00 -4.28 6.56
N ASP A 285 4.43 -3.88 7.76
CA ASP A 285 5.86 -3.71 8.08
C ASP A 285 6.25 -4.29 9.46
N MET A 286 6.16 -5.61 9.62
CA MET A 286 6.52 -6.33 10.86
C MET A 286 8.04 -6.48 11.06
N HIS A 287 8.82 -5.44 10.81
CA HIS A 287 10.25 -5.47 11.09
C HIS A 287 10.50 -5.42 12.62
N PRO A 288 11.67 -5.89 13.11
CA PRO A 288 11.93 -5.92 14.56
C PRO A 288 11.76 -4.59 15.30
N GLY A 289 12.07 -3.46 14.65
CA GLY A 289 11.87 -2.13 15.25
C GLY A 289 10.41 -1.74 15.52
N ASN A 290 9.43 -2.45 14.96
CA ASN A 290 8.00 -2.18 15.12
C ASN A 290 7.33 -3.21 16.05
N MET A 291 8.10 -4.09 16.67
CA MET A 291 7.60 -5.19 17.48
C MET A 291 8.46 -5.33 18.74
N MET A 292 7.84 -5.34 19.91
CA MET A 292 8.55 -5.56 21.18
C MET A 292 7.76 -6.48 22.10
N ILE A 293 8.43 -6.99 23.11
CA ILE A 293 7.83 -7.77 24.20
C ILE A 293 7.80 -6.88 25.43
N ASP A 294 6.61 -6.60 25.95
CA ASP A 294 6.46 -5.82 27.18
C ASP A 294 6.81 -6.64 28.43
N HIS A 295 6.65 -6.03 29.59
CA HIS A 295 6.98 -6.63 30.88
C HIS A 295 6.02 -7.77 31.28
N GLU A 296 4.81 -7.82 30.70
CA GLU A 296 3.87 -8.93 30.86
C GLU A 296 4.09 -10.07 29.86
N GLY A 297 5.04 -9.94 28.93
CA GLY A 297 5.33 -10.93 27.91
C GLY A 297 4.38 -10.88 26.71
N ARG A 298 3.63 -9.79 26.53
CA ARG A 298 2.78 -9.58 25.36
C ARG A 298 3.59 -9.04 24.20
N ILE A 299 3.21 -9.43 22.99
CA ILE A 299 3.75 -8.87 21.76
C ILE A 299 3.06 -7.53 21.49
N VAL A 300 3.83 -6.44 21.51
CA VAL A 300 3.36 -5.09 21.25
C VAL A 300 3.73 -4.69 19.82
N ALA A 301 2.72 -4.32 19.02
CA ALA A 301 2.93 -3.74 17.70
C ALA A 301 3.02 -2.21 17.76
N LEU A 302 3.94 -1.64 16.99
CA LEU A 302 4.15 -0.20 16.81
C LEU A 302 4.11 0.17 15.33
N ASP A 303 3.89 1.46 15.04
CA ASP A 303 3.88 2.05 13.70
C ASP A 303 2.87 1.40 12.73
N PHE A 304 1.68 2.01 12.66
CA PHE A 304 0.58 1.55 11.83
C PHE A 304 0.53 2.29 10.48
N GLY A 305 1.65 2.88 10.05
CA GLY A 305 1.74 3.67 8.82
C GLY A 305 1.59 2.83 7.55
N ILE A 306 1.91 1.54 7.61
CA ILE A 306 1.80 0.60 6.48
C ILE A 306 0.90 -0.57 6.87
N MET A 307 -0.35 -0.52 6.45
CA MET A 307 -1.32 -1.59 6.62
C MET A 307 -1.81 -2.11 5.28
N GLY A 308 -1.98 -3.43 5.18
CA GLY A 308 -2.53 -4.10 4.01
C GLY A 308 -3.97 -4.55 4.23
N ARG A 309 -4.74 -4.62 3.13
CA ARG A 309 -6.11 -5.15 3.12
C ARG A 309 -6.27 -6.24 2.08
N LEU A 310 -6.97 -7.30 2.44
CA LEU A 310 -7.30 -8.40 1.54
C LEU A 310 -8.80 -8.68 1.61
N GLU A 311 -9.45 -8.59 0.46
CA GLU A 311 -10.85 -9.00 0.33
C GLU A 311 -11.00 -10.50 0.60
N LEU A 312 -12.20 -10.91 1.01
CA LEU A 312 -12.47 -12.32 1.32
C LEU A 312 -12.11 -13.26 0.15
N HIS A 313 -12.44 -12.86 -1.09
CA HIS A 313 -12.14 -13.65 -2.27
C HIS A 313 -10.63 -13.84 -2.47
N THR A 314 -9.84 -12.79 -2.30
CA THR A 314 -8.36 -12.87 -2.35
C THR A 314 -7.82 -13.79 -1.26
N ARG A 315 -8.36 -13.73 -0.04
CA ARG A 315 -7.96 -14.62 1.07
C ARG A 315 -8.28 -16.08 0.77
N LEU A 316 -9.44 -16.37 0.19
CA LEU A 316 -9.83 -17.71 -0.25
C LEU A 316 -8.89 -18.24 -1.34
N HIS A 317 -8.54 -17.41 -2.31
CA HIS A 317 -7.58 -17.75 -3.35
C HIS A 317 -6.19 -18.06 -2.79
N LEU A 318 -5.69 -17.22 -1.88
CA LEU A 318 -4.43 -17.47 -1.18
C LEU A 318 -4.48 -18.80 -0.44
N ALA A 319 -5.52 -19.06 0.34
CA ALA A 319 -5.66 -20.30 1.11
C ALA A 319 -5.69 -21.54 0.20
N ARG A 320 -6.49 -21.53 -0.88
CA ARG A 320 -6.55 -22.62 -1.87
C ARG A 320 -5.23 -22.86 -2.57
N MET A 321 -4.55 -21.78 -2.97
CA MET A 321 -3.24 -21.86 -3.61
C MET A 321 -2.22 -22.52 -2.68
N LEU A 322 -2.16 -22.08 -1.42
CA LEU A 322 -1.24 -22.64 -0.43
C LEU A 322 -1.49 -24.14 -0.20
N MET A 323 -2.76 -24.55 -0.05
CA MET A 323 -3.11 -25.96 0.09
C MET A 323 -2.78 -26.77 -1.18
N GLY A 324 -3.06 -26.23 -2.37
CA GLY A 324 -2.72 -26.90 -3.63
C GLY A 324 -1.22 -27.18 -3.76
N PHE A 325 -0.35 -26.27 -3.30
CA PHE A 325 1.09 -26.53 -3.24
C PHE A 325 1.48 -27.60 -2.22
N LEU A 326 0.83 -27.62 -1.05
CA LEU A 326 1.07 -28.62 -0.01
C LEU A 326 0.66 -30.04 -0.44
N GLU A 327 -0.48 -30.16 -1.11
CA GLU A 327 -1.03 -31.43 -1.58
C GLU A 327 -0.43 -31.89 -2.91
N GLY A 328 0.33 -31.01 -3.59
CA GLY A 328 0.88 -31.26 -4.92
C GLY A 328 -0.18 -31.16 -6.04
N ASP A 329 -1.33 -30.56 -5.76
CA ASP A 329 -2.38 -30.27 -6.72
C ASP A 329 -2.16 -28.91 -7.40
N TYR A 330 -1.20 -28.90 -8.33
CA TYR A 330 -0.91 -27.72 -9.14
C TYR A 330 -2.05 -27.34 -10.11
N ALA A 331 -2.97 -28.28 -10.41
CA ALA A 331 -4.10 -27.99 -11.27
C ALA A 331 -5.11 -27.08 -10.56
N THR A 332 -5.32 -27.30 -9.26
CA THR A 332 -6.09 -26.40 -8.39
C THR A 332 -5.43 -25.03 -8.29
N VAL A 333 -4.10 -24.97 -8.16
CA VAL A 333 -3.37 -23.68 -8.16
C VAL A 333 -3.63 -22.90 -9.44
N ALA A 334 -3.55 -23.55 -10.61
CA ALA A 334 -3.83 -22.88 -11.88
C ALA A 334 -5.32 -22.49 -12.05
N GLU A 335 -6.25 -23.27 -11.50
CA GLU A 335 -7.67 -22.91 -11.48
C GLU A 335 -7.91 -21.63 -10.67
N VAL A 336 -7.28 -21.47 -9.50
CA VAL A 336 -7.41 -20.25 -8.69
C VAL A 336 -7.01 -19.01 -9.48
N PHE A 337 -5.92 -19.10 -10.25
CA PHE A 337 -5.45 -18.01 -11.10
C PHE A 337 -6.39 -17.73 -12.28
N TYR A 338 -7.04 -18.77 -12.81
CA TYR A 338 -8.08 -18.63 -13.84
C TYR A 338 -9.36 -17.98 -13.29
N GLU A 339 -9.88 -18.46 -12.15
CA GLU A 339 -11.07 -17.92 -11.48
C GLU A 339 -10.90 -16.45 -11.09
N ALA A 340 -9.69 -16.06 -10.66
CA ALA A 340 -9.34 -14.68 -10.35
C ALA A 340 -9.24 -13.76 -11.59
N GLY A 341 -9.48 -14.30 -12.80
CA GLY A 341 -9.46 -13.55 -14.05
C GLY A 341 -8.07 -13.23 -14.58
N PHE A 342 -7.04 -13.91 -14.06
CA PHE A 342 -5.66 -13.66 -14.46
C PHE A 342 -5.19 -14.53 -15.64
N LEU A 343 -5.84 -15.67 -15.89
CA LEU A 343 -5.57 -16.53 -17.04
C LEU A 343 -6.80 -16.49 -17.97
N THR A 344 -6.58 -16.38 -19.27
CA THR A 344 -7.65 -16.14 -20.25
C THR A 344 -8.06 -17.39 -21.02
N ASP A 345 -7.14 -18.33 -21.24
CA ASP A 345 -7.44 -19.55 -21.99
C ASP A 345 -6.89 -20.85 -21.37
N ARG A 346 -7.32 -21.99 -21.96
CA ARG A 346 -6.95 -23.33 -21.50
C ARG A 346 -5.46 -23.66 -21.72
N GLY A 347 -4.83 -23.08 -22.74
CA GLY A 347 -3.41 -23.24 -23.04
C GLY A 347 -2.54 -22.56 -21.98
N GLU A 348 -2.88 -21.32 -21.62
CA GLU A 348 -2.27 -20.58 -20.52
C GLU A 348 -2.41 -21.33 -19.20
N ARG A 349 -3.60 -21.89 -18.92
CA ARG A 349 -3.80 -22.72 -17.73
C ARG A 349 -2.87 -23.93 -17.66
N ALA A 350 -2.71 -24.66 -18.77
CA ALA A 350 -1.82 -25.82 -18.82
C ALA A 350 -0.34 -25.41 -18.64
N ALA A 351 0.08 -24.33 -19.30
CA ALA A 351 1.42 -23.79 -19.17
C ALA A 351 1.72 -23.30 -17.75
N PHE A 352 0.76 -22.59 -17.13
CA PHE A 352 0.87 -22.12 -15.75
C PHE A 352 0.91 -23.28 -14.76
N THR A 353 0.09 -24.32 -14.95
CA THR A 353 0.15 -25.56 -14.15
C THR A 353 1.56 -26.18 -14.19
N GLN A 354 2.20 -26.22 -15.36
CA GLN A 354 3.55 -26.73 -15.52
C GLN A 354 4.59 -25.84 -14.81
N ALA A 355 4.41 -24.52 -14.84
CA ALA A 355 5.26 -23.59 -14.12
C ALA A 355 5.11 -23.73 -12.59
N CYS A 356 3.88 -23.87 -12.09
CA CYS A 356 3.62 -24.19 -10.69
C CYS A 356 4.25 -25.52 -10.28
N ARG A 357 4.21 -26.55 -11.14
CA ARG A 357 4.90 -27.83 -10.87
C ARG A 357 6.40 -27.65 -10.70
N ALA A 358 7.05 -26.80 -11.52
CA ALA A 358 8.48 -26.53 -11.38
C ALA A 358 8.84 -25.86 -10.04
N ILE A 359 7.91 -25.08 -9.48
CA ILE A 359 8.04 -24.45 -8.16
C ILE A 359 7.78 -25.48 -7.03
N GLY A 360 6.75 -26.31 -7.18
CA GLY A 360 6.29 -27.23 -6.14
C GLY A 360 7.07 -28.54 -5.99
N GLU A 361 7.58 -29.12 -7.09
CA GLU A 361 8.32 -30.40 -7.02
C GLU A 361 9.57 -30.35 -6.12
N PRO A 362 10.40 -29.28 -6.12
CA PRO A 362 11.55 -29.17 -5.22
C PRO A 362 11.20 -29.18 -3.73
N ILE A 363 10.00 -28.73 -3.37
CA ILE A 363 9.54 -28.66 -1.98
C ILE A 363 8.69 -29.87 -1.57
N ARG A 364 8.29 -30.70 -2.53
CA ARG A 364 7.42 -31.86 -2.31
C ARG A 364 8.11 -32.91 -1.45
N GLY A 365 7.46 -33.33 -0.38
CA GLY A 365 7.98 -34.33 0.56
C GLY A 365 9.03 -33.81 1.53
N LEU A 366 9.38 -32.51 1.48
CA LEU A 366 10.17 -31.89 2.54
C LEU A 366 9.31 -31.70 3.80
N PRO A 367 9.90 -31.79 5.00
CA PRO A 367 9.24 -31.33 6.21
C PRO A 367 8.86 -29.86 6.06
N LEU A 368 7.66 -29.47 6.51
CA LEU A 368 7.16 -28.09 6.46
C LEU A 368 8.12 -27.10 7.13
N SER A 369 8.86 -27.56 8.13
CA SER A 369 9.89 -26.77 8.81
C SER A 369 11.00 -26.25 7.89
N ARG A 370 11.21 -26.88 6.72
CA ARG A 370 12.21 -26.50 5.73
C ARG A 370 11.66 -25.68 4.55
N ILE A 371 10.35 -25.47 4.49
CA ILE A 371 9.71 -24.71 3.42
C ILE A 371 9.57 -23.25 3.85
N SER A 372 9.96 -22.33 2.97
CA SER A 372 9.66 -20.90 3.10
C SER A 372 8.49 -20.56 2.19
N PHE A 373 7.34 -20.29 2.79
CA PHE A 373 6.16 -19.90 2.03
C PHE A 373 6.24 -18.48 1.50
N ALA A 374 7.00 -17.60 2.15
CA ALA A 374 7.28 -16.27 1.62
C ALA A 374 8.02 -16.34 0.28
N HIS A 375 8.98 -17.27 0.15
CA HIS A 375 9.67 -17.53 -1.13
C HIS A 375 8.76 -18.24 -2.14
N LEU A 376 7.95 -19.21 -1.70
CA LEU A 376 6.98 -19.89 -2.56
C LEU A 376 6.01 -18.88 -3.19
N LEU A 377 5.40 -18.01 -2.38
CA LEU A 377 4.51 -16.94 -2.84
C LEU A 377 5.25 -16.01 -3.80
N GLY A 378 6.47 -15.59 -3.47
CA GLY A 378 7.29 -14.76 -4.36
C GLY A 378 7.57 -15.40 -5.72
N GLN A 379 7.86 -16.71 -5.76
CA GLN A 379 8.06 -17.46 -7.00
C GLN A 379 6.78 -17.55 -7.83
N VAL A 380 5.63 -17.78 -7.19
CA VAL A 380 4.34 -17.82 -7.88
C VAL A 380 3.99 -16.46 -8.48
N LEU A 381 4.14 -15.37 -7.70
CA LEU A 381 3.92 -14.02 -8.20
C LEU A 381 4.90 -13.65 -9.33
N SER A 382 6.15 -14.12 -9.26
CA SER A 382 7.14 -13.91 -10.32
C SER A 382 6.78 -14.67 -11.60
N VAL A 383 6.28 -15.91 -11.50
CA VAL A 383 5.79 -16.67 -12.65
C VAL A 383 4.55 -16.01 -13.24
N ALA A 384 3.62 -15.56 -12.40
CA ALA A 384 2.44 -14.82 -12.84
C ALA A 384 2.78 -13.58 -13.68
N GLN A 385 3.85 -12.86 -13.34
CA GLN A 385 4.33 -11.72 -14.14
C GLN A 385 4.77 -12.12 -15.56
N GLN A 386 5.22 -13.36 -15.78
CA GLN A 386 5.58 -13.86 -17.12
C GLN A 386 4.36 -14.03 -18.03
N PHE A 387 3.16 -14.18 -17.44
CA PHE A 387 1.88 -14.25 -18.15
C PHE A 387 1.20 -12.87 -18.27
N GLU A 388 1.98 -11.78 -18.17
CA GLU A 388 1.51 -10.38 -18.25
C GLU A 388 0.41 -10.01 -17.22
N MET A 389 0.32 -10.75 -16.13
CA MET A 389 -0.64 -10.50 -15.07
C MET A 389 -0.27 -9.25 -14.27
N GLU A 390 -1.25 -8.37 -14.02
CA GLU A 390 -1.08 -7.26 -13.09
C GLU A 390 -1.01 -7.79 -11.64
N THR A 391 0.16 -7.69 -11.02
CA THR A 391 0.33 -8.08 -9.62
C THR A 391 -0.36 -7.05 -8.70
N GLN A 392 -1.25 -7.52 -7.83
CA GLN A 392 -1.90 -6.67 -6.84
C GLN A 392 -0.86 -6.17 -5.82
N PRO A 393 -0.76 -4.85 -5.57
CA PRO A 393 0.21 -4.28 -4.61
C PRO A 393 0.11 -4.89 -3.20
N GLU A 394 -1.10 -5.24 -2.77
CA GLU A 394 -1.40 -5.81 -1.45
C GLU A 394 -0.75 -7.20 -1.29
N LEU A 395 -0.65 -7.99 -2.37
CA LEU A 395 0.01 -9.30 -2.37
C LEU A 395 1.54 -9.17 -2.30
N LEU A 396 2.10 -8.15 -2.94
CA LEU A 396 3.53 -7.83 -2.82
C LEU A 396 3.87 -7.35 -1.42
N LEU A 397 3.01 -6.51 -0.82
CA LEU A 397 3.15 -6.10 0.56
C LEU A 397 3.10 -7.31 1.49
N LEU A 398 2.10 -8.18 1.35
CA LEU A 398 1.98 -9.41 2.11
C LEU A 398 3.23 -10.29 1.98
N GLN A 399 3.71 -10.51 0.75
CA GLN A 399 4.91 -11.30 0.48
C GLN A 399 6.13 -10.72 1.20
N LYS A 400 6.35 -9.41 1.13
CA LYS A 400 7.42 -8.72 1.84
C LYS A 400 7.28 -8.92 3.36
N THR A 401 6.08 -8.73 3.91
CA THR A 401 5.81 -8.93 5.34
C THR A 401 6.11 -10.36 5.78
N MET A 402 5.71 -11.36 4.99
CA MET A 402 6.00 -12.77 5.29
C MET A 402 7.51 -13.06 5.30
N VAL A 403 8.28 -12.49 4.36
CA VAL A 403 9.75 -12.65 4.35
C VAL A 403 10.35 -12.06 5.63
N MET A 404 9.89 -10.88 6.06
CA MET A 404 10.38 -10.24 7.28
C MET A 404 10.00 -11.07 8.52
N ALA A 405 8.74 -11.49 8.64
CA ALA A 405 8.27 -12.30 9.75
C ALA A 405 9.02 -13.65 9.86
N GLU A 406 9.23 -14.35 8.74
CA GLU A 406 10.04 -15.58 8.71
C GLU A 406 11.50 -15.33 9.14
N GLY A 407 12.07 -14.21 8.71
CA GLY A 407 13.43 -13.80 9.09
C GLY A 407 13.56 -13.57 10.59
N VAL A 408 12.61 -12.82 11.17
CA VAL A 408 12.54 -12.57 12.63
C VAL A 408 12.31 -13.87 13.40
N GLY A 409 11.37 -14.71 12.94
CA GLY A 409 11.10 -16.00 13.56
C GLY A 409 12.33 -16.90 13.59
N ARG A 410 13.09 -16.97 12.50
CA ARG A 410 14.34 -17.75 12.44
C ARG A 410 15.44 -17.19 13.34
N ALA A 411 15.52 -15.88 13.51
CA ALA A 411 16.46 -15.24 14.43
C ALA A 411 16.11 -15.52 15.90
N LEU A 412 14.82 -15.55 16.23
CA LEU A 412 14.29 -15.89 17.56
C LEU A 412 14.50 -17.36 17.90
N ASN A 413 14.03 -18.25 17.02
CA ASN A 413 14.11 -19.68 17.20
C ASN A 413 14.28 -20.40 15.85
N PRO A 414 15.48 -20.90 15.52
CA PRO A 414 15.73 -21.55 14.23
C PRO A 414 15.05 -22.93 14.09
N ASP A 415 14.63 -23.54 15.20
CA ASP A 415 14.04 -24.89 15.22
C ASP A 415 12.51 -24.86 15.04
N VAL A 416 11.89 -23.69 15.17
CA VAL A 416 10.44 -23.50 15.05
C VAL A 416 10.11 -22.79 13.75
N ASN A 417 9.19 -23.36 12.97
CA ASN A 417 8.74 -22.79 11.70
C ASN A 417 7.31 -22.27 11.83
N MET A 418 7.12 -20.97 11.57
CA MET A 418 5.81 -20.29 11.65
C MET A 418 4.73 -20.97 10.80
N TRP A 419 5.07 -21.57 9.66
CA TRP A 419 4.08 -22.22 8.81
C TRP A 419 3.63 -23.57 9.31
N THR A 420 4.52 -24.30 9.99
CA THR A 420 4.11 -25.52 10.68
C THR A 420 3.08 -25.21 11.77
N LEU A 421 3.22 -24.05 12.42
CA LEU A 421 2.28 -23.54 13.40
C LEU A 421 0.99 -22.99 12.76
N ALA A 422 1.08 -22.38 11.57
CA ALA A 422 -0.06 -21.78 10.86
C ALA A 422 -0.92 -22.79 10.08
N GLN A 423 -0.36 -23.93 9.64
CA GLN A 423 -1.07 -24.93 8.83
C GLN A 423 -2.43 -25.33 9.43
N PRO A 424 -2.53 -25.79 10.70
CA PRO A 424 -3.82 -26.19 11.25
C PRO A 424 -4.84 -25.05 11.27
N LEU A 425 -4.37 -23.80 11.45
CA LEU A 425 -5.22 -22.62 11.41
C LEU A 425 -5.78 -22.36 10.00
N VAL A 426 -4.94 -22.52 8.95
CA VAL A 426 -5.36 -22.41 7.55
C VAL A 426 -6.39 -23.49 7.21
N GLU A 427 -6.13 -24.74 7.57
CA GLU A 427 -7.05 -25.86 7.31
C GLU A 427 -8.40 -25.67 8.02
N GLU A 428 -8.37 -25.21 9.28
CA GLU A 428 -9.59 -24.87 10.02
C GLU A 428 -10.36 -23.72 9.38
N TRP A 429 -9.66 -22.66 8.96
CA TRP A 429 -10.30 -21.52 8.31
C TRP A 429 -10.89 -21.87 6.95
N ILE A 430 -10.20 -22.69 6.14
CA ILE A 430 -10.73 -23.21 4.89
C ILE A 430 -11.99 -24.04 5.16
N ARG A 431 -11.97 -24.95 6.14
CA ARG A 431 -13.17 -25.74 6.47
C ARG A 431 -14.36 -24.85 6.87
N HIS A 432 -14.11 -23.80 7.65
CA HIS A 432 -15.17 -22.87 8.06
C HIS A 432 -15.67 -21.96 6.93
N ASN A 433 -14.80 -21.52 6.01
CA ASN A 433 -15.15 -20.52 4.98
C ASN A 433 -15.44 -21.14 3.61
N MET A 434 -15.04 -22.39 3.39
CA MET A 434 -15.21 -23.13 2.13
C MET A 434 -15.95 -24.46 2.31
N GLY A 435 -16.32 -24.82 3.54
CA GLY A 435 -17.12 -26.00 3.80
C GLY A 435 -18.54 -25.89 3.21
N PRO A 436 -19.27 -27.03 3.17
CA PRO A 436 -20.63 -27.08 2.62
C PRO A 436 -21.59 -26.08 3.26
N GLU A 437 -21.41 -25.80 4.56
CA GLU A 437 -22.21 -24.82 5.30
C GLU A 437 -21.94 -23.38 4.84
N ALA A 438 -20.69 -23.04 4.56
CA ALA A 438 -20.31 -21.72 4.04
C ALA A 438 -20.79 -21.52 2.60
N GLU A 439 -20.75 -22.57 1.79
CA GLU A 439 -21.29 -22.56 0.44
C GLU A 439 -22.82 -22.36 0.45
N LEU A 440 -23.53 -23.07 1.32
CA LEU A 440 -24.97 -22.87 1.52
C LEU A 440 -25.28 -21.44 1.99
N ARG A 441 -24.50 -20.92 2.94
CA ARG A 441 -24.67 -19.54 3.43
C ARG A 441 -24.46 -18.50 2.31
N ARG A 442 -23.40 -18.66 1.50
CA ARG A 442 -23.17 -17.79 0.32
C ARG A 442 -24.31 -17.86 -0.68
N MET A 443 -24.80 -19.06 -1.01
CA MET A 443 -25.94 -19.22 -1.91
C MET A 443 -27.19 -18.51 -1.39
N VAL A 444 -27.44 -18.56 -0.09
CA VAL A 444 -28.56 -17.84 0.54
C VAL A 444 -28.35 -16.33 0.49
N GLU A 445 -27.15 -15.83 0.81
CA GLU A 445 -26.81 -14.41 0.78
C GLU A 445 -26.89 -13.84 -0.65
N GLU A 446 -26.32 -14.53 -1.64
CA GLU A 446 -26.40 -14.18 -3.06
C GLU A 446 -27.84 -14.25 -3.58
N GLY A 447 -28.61 -15.27 -3.17
CA GLY A 447 -30.03 -15.39 -3.49
C GLY A 447 -30.86 -14.24 -2.90
N ALA A 448 -30.57 -13.82 -1.67
CA ALA A 448 -31.21 -12.67 -1.03
C ALA A 448 -30.83 -11.34 -1.70
N GLU A 449 -29.56 -11.16 -2.06
CA GLU A 449 -29.07 -10.00 -2.80
C GLU A 449 -29.72 -9.93 -4.19
N ALA A 450 -29.82 -11.05 -4.90
CA ALA A 450 -30.50 -11.16 -6.18
C ALA A 450 -32.00 -10.82 -6.05
N MET A 451 -32.67 -11.32 -5.00
CA MET A 451 -34.06 -10.96 -4.70
C MET A 451 -34.24 -9.46 -4.40
N ARG A 452 -33.29 -8.82 -3.71
CA ARG A 452 -33.32 -7.36 -3.47
C ARG A 452 -33.08 -6.54 -4.74
N ARG A 453 -32.28 -7.06 -5.69
CA ARG A 453 -32.00 -6.40 -6.98
C ARG A 453 -33.07 -6.65 -8.04
N LEU A 454 -33.89 -7.68 -7.86
CA LEU A 454 -34.98 -8.07 -8.77
C LEU A 454 -35.95 -6.91 -9.10
N PRO A 455 -36.46 -6.13 -8.12
CA PRO A 455 -37.29 -4.97 -8.40
C PRO A 455 -36.60 -3.93 -9.28
N ALA A 456 -35.32 -3.65 -9.03
CA ALA A 456 -34.56 -2.67 -9.81
C ALA A 456 -34.30 -3.15 -11.25
N LEU A 457 -34.09 -4.45 -11.46
CA LEU A 457 -33.95 -5.06 -12.78
C LEU A 457 -35.29 -5.06 -13.55
N ILE A 458 -36.40 -5.35 -12.87
CA ILE A 458 -37.74 -5.26 -13.45
C ILE A 458 -38.03 -3.81 -13.89
N SER A 459 -37.79 -2.82 -13.02
CA SER A 459 -38.02 -1.41 -13.37
C SER A 459 -37.13 -0.93 -14.53
N ARG A 460 -35.87 -1.38 -14.62
CA ARG A 460 -35.00 -1.08 -15.77
C ARG A 460 -35.49 -1.77 -17.04
N GLY A 461 -35.99 -3.00 -16.94
CA GLY A 461 -36.60 -3.73 -18.04
C GLY A 461 -37.87 -3.05 -18.57
N GLU A 462 -38.75 -2.59 -17.67
CA GLU A 462 -39.94 -1.81 -18.02
C GLU A 462 -39.59 -0.50 -18.72
N GLN A 463 -38.55 0.22 -18.24
CA GLN A 463 -38.07 1.45 -18.88
C GLN A 463 -37.52 1.19 -20.30
N LEU A 464 -36.80 0.09 -20.49
CA LEU A 464 -36.28 -0.32 -21.80
C LEU A 464 -37.43 -0.73 -22.74
N LEU A 465 -38.43 -1.45 -22.23
CA LEU A 465 -39.62 -1.81 -23.00
C LEU A 465 -40.45 -0.58 -23.38
N ALA A 466 -40.60 0.37 -22.46
CA ALA A 466 -41.28 1.65 -22.72
C ALA A 466 -40.52 2.52 -23.75
N ALA A 467 -39.19 2.47 -23.75
CA ALA A 467 -38.36 3.14 -24.76
C ALA A 467 -38.41 2.48 -26.14
N LEU A 468 -38.76 1.18 -26.21
CA LEU A 468 -38.92 0.43 -27.46
C LEU A 468 -40.36 0.41 -27.99
N GLN A 469 -41.34 0.90 -27.22
CA GLN A 469 -42.69 1.13 -27.72
C GLN A 469 -42.67 2.35 -28.67
N PRO A 470 -43.18 2.23 -29.91
CA PRO A 470 -43.33 3.38 -30.78
C PRO A 470 -44.30 4.37 -30.11
N ALA A 471 -43.88 5.63 -30.00
CA ALA A 471 -44.69 6.69 -29.42
C ALA A 471 -46.09 6.68 -30.03
N ALA A 472 -47.13 6.67 -29.18
CA ALA A 472 -48.50 6.85 -29.63
C ALA A 472 -48.60 8.12 -30.51
N PRO A 473 -49.37 8.11 -31.60
CA PRO A 473 -49.50 9.29 -32.44
C PRO A 473 -50.01 10.44 -31.58
N GLY A 474 -49.24 11.53 -31.51
CA GLY A 474 -49.63 12.74 -30.81
C GLY A 474 -50.95 13.29 -31.37
N PRO A 475 -51.69 14.11 -30.59
CA PRO A 475 -52.92 14.73 -31.07
C PRO A 475 -52.65 15.49 -32.38
N PRO A 476 -53.59 15.49 -33.34
CA PRO A 476 -53.37 16.12 -34.63
C PRO A 476 -53.00 17.60 -34.44
N PRO A 477 -52.05 18.12 -35.23
CA PRO A 477 -51.66 19.52 -35.12
C PRO A 477 -52.87 20.41 -35.37
N VAL A 478 -53.13 21.35 -34.46
CA VAL A 478 -54.08 22.43 -34.69
C VAL A 478 -53.51 23.25 -35.84
N VAL A 479 -54.14 23.14 -37.02
CA VAL A 479 -53.78 23.93 -38.19
C VAL A 479 -54.22 25.36 -37.94
N SER A 480 -53.31 26.19 -37.45
CA SER A 480 -53.47 27.63 -37.45
C SER A 480 -53.66 28.09 -38.90
N PRO A 481 -54.70 28.86 -39.24
CA PRO A 481 -54.89 29.33 -40.60
C PRO A 481 -53.68 30.16 -41.03
N PRO A 482 -53.22 30.02 -42.29
CA PRO A 482 -52.03 30.71 -42.76
C PRO A 482 -52.21 32.23 -42.69
N GLY A 483 -51.16 32.95 -42.27
CA GLY A 483 -51.22 34.39 -41.95
C GLY A 483 -51.73 35.32 -43.06
N TRP A 484 -51.83 34.85 -44.31
CA TRP A 484 -52.45 35.61 -45.40
C TRP A 484 -53.98 35.74 -45.24
N LEU A 485 -54.65 34.85 -44.51
CA LEU A 485 -56.09 34.94 -44.24
C LEU A 485 -56.42 36.18 -43.38
N TRP A 486 -55.53 36.55 -42.45
CA TRP A 486 -55.66 37.77 -41.64
C TRP A 486 -55.36 39.04 -42.44
N LEU A 487 -54.48 38.97 -43.45
CA LEU A 487 -54.25 40.06 -44.41
C LEU A 487 -55.47 40.31 -45.31
N VAL A 488 -56.16 39.25 -45.75
CA VAL A 488 -57.40 39.36 -46.55
C VAL A 488 -58.56 39.91 -45.70
N VAL A 489 -58.70 39.46 -44.44
CA VAL A 489 -59.70 40.01 -43.50
C VAL A 489 -59.40 41.47 -43.15
N GLY A 490 -58.13 41.84 -42.99
CA GLY A 490 -57.71 43.23 -42.77
C GLY A 490 -57.96 44.16 -43.96
N LEU A 491 -57.74 43.69 -45.19
CA LEU A 491 -58.05 44.45 -46.42
C LEU A 491 -59.57 44.59 -46.66
N ALA A 492 -60.35 43.56 -46.33
CA ALA A 492 -61.81 43.60 -46.44
C ALA A 492 -62.46 44.52 -45.39
N LEU A 493 -61.89 44.63 -44.19
CA LEU A 493 -62.33 45.57 -43.14
C LEU A 493 -61.86 47.02 -43.41
N GLY A 494 -60.75 47.22 -44.11
CA GLY A 494 -60.26 48.54 -44.54
C GLY A 494 -61.06 49.17 -45.69
N LEU A 495 -61.66 48.36 -46.57
CA LEU A 495 -62.53 48.80 -47.67
C LEU A 495 -64.02 48.97 -47.27
N ALA A 496 -64.39 48.59 -46.05
CA ALA A 496 -65.74 48.81 -45.50
C ALA A 496 -65.83 50.04 -44.56
N LEU A 497 -64.71 50.75 -44.36
CA LEU A 497 -64.60 51.97 -43.54
C LEU A 497 -63.95 53.14 -44.32
N GLY A 498 -63.97 53.11 -45.65
CA GLY A 498 -63.48 54.18 -46.53
C GLY A 498 -64.03 54.08 -47.94
#